data_AF-N7A0C8-F1
#
_entry.id   AF-N7A0C8-F1
#
_cell.length_a   1.000
_cell.length_b   1.000
_cell.length_c   1.000
_cell.angle_alpha   90.00
_cell.angle_beta   90.00
_cell.angle_gamma   90.00
#
_symmetry.space_group_name_H-M   'P 1'
#
loop_
_entity.id
_entity.type
_entity.pdbx_description
1 polymer ?
#
loop_
_entity_poly.entity_id
_entity_poly.type
_entity_poly.pdbx_seq_one_letter_code
_entity_poly.pdbx_strand_id
1 'polypeptide(L)' 'MTAHGFILQAIAEKTEQAERRADFDAVAEARYERIVVTGQTIPWQEMRGYLEGHMAGKAAKRPVARKLAR' A
#
# COMPACT_ATOMS: atom_id res chain seq x y z
N MET A 1 -35.57 3.32 11.59
CA MET A 1 -34.38 4.18 11.44
C MET A 1 -34.80 5.61 11.74
N THR A 2 -34.11 6.31 12.64
CA THR A 2 -34.38 7.75 12.90
C THR A 2 -33.35 8.59 12.18
N ALA A 3 -33.69 9.85 11.87
CA ALA A 3 -32.73 10.78 11.26
C ALA A 3 -31.46 10.92 12.11
N HIS A 4 -31.58 10.91 13.44
CA HIS A 4 -30.45 10.93 14.36
C HIS A 4 -29.54 9.70 14.23
N GLY A 5 -30.12 8.49 14.19
CA GLY A 5 -29.35 7.26 14.00
C GLY A 5 -28.62 7.23 12.65
N PHE A 6 -29.27 7.72 11.58
CA PHE A 6 -28.63 7.86 10.27
C PHE A 6 -27.42 8.80 10.30
N ILE A 7 -27.53 9.94 10.97
CA ILE A 7 -26.43 10.92 11.09
C ILE A 7 -25.24 10.32 11.83
N LEU A 8 -25.47 9.62 12.95
CA LEU A 8 -24.37 8.98 13.69
C LEU A 8 -23.66 7.90 12.87
N GLN A 9 -24.42 7.09 12.12
CA GLN A 9 -23.84 6.08 11.23
C GLN A 9 -23.00 6.71 10.12
N ALA A 10 -23.48 7.81 9.51
CA ALA A 10 -22.73 8.51 8.48
C ALA A 10 -21.42 9.11 9.03
N ILE A 11 -21.43 9.66 10.24
CA ILE A 11 -20.21 10.19 10.89
C ILE A 11 -19.22 9.06 11.16
N ALA A 12 -19.69 7.92 11.69
CA ALA A 12 -18.85 6.76 11.95
C ALA A 12 -18.19 6.25 10.65
N GLU A 13 -18.99 6.03 9.60
CA GLU A 13 -18.49 5.57 8.30
C GLU A 13 -17.45 6.53 7.70
N LYS A 14 -17.70 7.84 7.78
CA LYS A 14 -16.77 8.85 7.26
C LYS A 14 -15.48 8.93 8.07
N THR A 15 -15.56 8.74 9.38
CA THR A 15 -14.38 8.72 10.26
C THR A 15 -13.51 7.51 9.94
N GLU A 16 -14.10 6.30 9.87
CA GLU A 16 -13.38 5.08 9.50
C GLU A 16 -12.77 5.15 8.08
N GLN A 17 -13.44 5.82 7.14
CA GLN A 17 -12.90 6.05 5.80
C GLN A 17 -11.68 6.99 5.85
N ALA A 18 -11.75 8.06 6.63
CA ALA A 18 -10.67 9.04 6.77
C ALA A 18 -9.45 8.40 7.44
N GLU A 19 -9.64 7.60 8.49
CA GLU A 19 -8.57 6.88 9.19
C GLU A 19 -7.84 5.91 8.25
N ARG A 20 -8.59 5.07 7.51
CA ARG A 20 -8.00 4.15 6.51
C ARG A 20 -7.21 4.88 5.44
N ARG A 21 -7.65 6.07 5.04
CA ARG A 21 -6.93 6.90 4.06
C ARG A 21 -5.64 7.46 4.66
N ALA A 22 -5.70 7.99 5.87
CA ALA A 22 -4.53 8.50 6.57
C ALA A 22 -3.48 7.40 6.78
N ASP A 23 -3.89 6.19 7.16
CA ASP A 23 -2.98 5.05 7.31
C ASP A 23 -2.33 4.64 5.99
N PHE A 24 -3.09 4.64 4.89
CA PHE A 24 -2.56 4.34 3.56
C PHE A 24 -1.50 5.36 3.13
N ASP A 25 -1.82 6.65 3.32
CA ASP A 25 -0.93 7.75 2.94
C ASP A 25 0.34 7.76 3.83
N ALA A 26 0.22 7.48 5.13
CA ALA A 26 1.35 7.35 6.05
C ALA A 26 2.32 6.22 5.65
N VAL A 27 1.78 5.06 5.22
CA VAL A 27 2.60 3.96 4.71
C VAL A 27 3.29 4.34 3.41
N ALA A 28 2.63 5.10 2.54
CA ALA A 28 3.22 5.56 1.29
C ALA A 28 4.39 6.53 1.56
N GLU A 29 4.20 7.49 2.46
CA GLU A 29 5.22 8.47 2.84
C GLU A 29 6.43 7.78 3.45
N ALA A 30 6.24 6.90 4.44
CA ALA A 30 7.34 6.16 5.07
C ALA A 30 8.15 5.32 4.05
N ARG A 31 7.48 4.76 3.03
CA ARG A 31 8.16 4.06 1.93
C ARG A 31 8.93 5.02 1.04
N TYR A 32 8.37 6.18 0.74
CA TYR A 32 9.00 7.21 -0.08
C TYR A 32 10.24 7.79 0.61
N GLU A 33 10.16 8.16 1.88
CA GLU A 33 11.29 8.58 2.69
C GLU A 33 12.44 7.58 2.63
N ARG A 34 12.15 6.28 2.79
CA ARG A 34 13.16 5.23 2.69
C ARG A 34 13.79 5.16 1.30
N ILE A 35 13.02 5.36 0.24
CA ILE A 35 13.55 5.41 -1.14
C ILE A 35 14.47 6.61 -1.31
N VAL A 36 14.06 7.79 -0.83
CA VAL A 36 14.86 9.02 -0.88
C VAL A 36 16.19 8.84 -0.15
N VAL A 37 16.17 8.25 1.06
CA VAL A 37 17.37 8.03 1.88
C VAL A 37 18.30 6.99 1.28
N THR A 38 17.78 5.87 0.78
CA THR A 38 18.61 4.71 0.39
C THR A 38 18.93 4.65 -1.11
N GLY A 39 18.09 5.29 -1.93
CA GLY A 39 18.07 5.13 -3.39
C GLY A 39 17.69 3.71 -3.85
N GLN A 40 17.20 2.84 -2.95
CA GLN A 40 16.85 1.47 -3.26
C GLN A 40 15.38 1.36 -3.67
N THR A 41 15.14 0.73 -4.81
CA THR A 41 13.80 0.43 -5.31
C THR A 41 13.72 -1.01 -5.81
N ILE A 42 12.51 -1.49 -6.08
CA ILE A 42 12.29 -2.78 -6.75
C ILE A 42 11.89 -2.48 -8.19
N PRO A 43 12.59 -3.02 -9.20
CA PRO A 43 12.15 -2.93 -10.59
C PRO A 43 10.74 -3.48 -10.76
N TRP A 44 9.87 -2.72 -11.43
CA TRP A 44 8.47 -3.12 -11.60
C TRP A 44 8.32 -4.48 -12.29
N GLN A 45 9.16 -4.78 -13.28
CA GLN A 45 9.14 -6.07 -13.97
C GLN A 45 9.39 -7.26 -13.03
N GLU A 46 10.31 -7.12 -12.06
CA GLU A 46 10.58 -8.16 -11.07
C GLU A 46 9.41 -8.33 -10.10
N MET A 47 8.82 -7.21 -9.63
CA MET A 47 7.64 -7.25 -8.76
C MET A 47 6.42 -7.86 -9.47
N ARG A 48 6.18 -7.47 -10.71
CA ARG A 48 5.09 -8.00 -11.52
C ARG A 48 5.21 -9.50 -11.72
N GLY A 49 6.39 -9.98 -12.11
CA GLY A 49 6.64 -11.42 -12.29
C GLY A 49 6.45 -12.20 -10.99
N TYR A 50 6.85 -11.63 -9.85
CA TYR A 50 6.59 -12.22 -8.54
C TYR A 50 5.09 -12.32 -8.23
N LEU A 51 4.32 -11.26 -8.45
CA LEU A 51 2.88 -11.24 -8.20
C LEU A 51 2.13 -12.22 -9.11
N GLU A 52 2.45 -12.24 -10.41
CA GLU A 52 1.86 -13.17 -11.37
C GLU A 52 2.18 -14.63 -11.00
N GLY A 53 3.42 -14.91 -10.61
CA GLY A 53 3.82 -16.25 -10.13
C GLY A 53 3.12 -16.65 -8.83
N HIS A 54 2.97 -15.71 -7.89
CA HIS A 54 2.29 -15.94 -6.61
C HIS A 54 0.80 -16.22 -6.82
N MET A 55 0.13 -15.44 -7.68
CA MET A 55 -1.27 -15.68 -8.08
C MET A 55 -1.45 -17.03 -8.77
N ALA A 56 -0.46 -17.51 -9.52
CA ALA A 56 -0.47 -18.82 -10.16
C ALA A 56 -0.09 -19.98 -9.22
N GLY A 57 0.08 -19.74 -7.92
CA GLY A 57 0.48 -20.76 -6.93
C GLY A 57 1.91 -21.27 -7.10
N LYS A 58 2.75 -20.58 -7.90
CA LYS A 58 4.14 -20.95 -8.12
C LYS A 58 5.01 -20.41 -6.99
N ALA A 59 6.08 -21.15 -6.67
CA ALA A 59 7.13 -20.64 -5.79
C ALA A 59 7.94 -19.55 -6.51
N ALA A 60 7.44 -18.32 -6.49
CA ALA A 60 8.11 -17.15 -7.02
C ALA A 60 9.01 -16.50 -5.96
N LYS A 61 10.27 -16.21 -6.30
CA LYS A 61 11.20 -15.52 -5.39
C LYS A 61 10.74 -14.07 -5.20
N ARG A 62 10.58 -13.65 -3.95
CA ARG A 62 10.25 -12.26 -3.62
C ARG A 62 11.39 -11.33 -4.02
N PRO A 63 11.13 -10.27 -4.80
CA PRO A 63 12.17 -9.32 -5.21
C PRO A 63 12.63 -8.47 -4.02
N VAL A 64 13.88 -8.06 -4.06
CA VAL A 64 14.54 -7.31 -2.98
C VAL A 64 14.93 -5.93 -3.50
N ALA A 65 14.71 -4.89 -2.68
CA ALA A 65 15.05 -3.53 -3.04
C ALA A 65 16.57 -3.38 -3.21
N ARG A 66 16.97 -2.74 -4.30
CA ARG A 66 18.38 -2.48 -4.64
C ARG A 66 18.51 -1.14 -5.34
N LYS A 67 19.72 -0.58 -5.33
CA LYS A 67 20.02 0.61 -6.15
C LYS A 67 19.92 0.19 -7.62
N LEU A 68 19.18 0.95 -8.42
CA LEU A 68 19.13 0.75 -9.86
C LEU A 68 20.43 1.32 -10.44
N ALA A 69 21.33 0.45 -10.88
CA ALA A 69 22.46 0.87 -11.71
C ALA A 69 21.90 1.38 -13.05
N ARG A 70 22.47 2.48 -13.56
CA ARG A 70 22.25 2.90 -14.95
C ARG A 70 22.89 1.90 -15.91
#